data_AF-A0A101XDU6-F1
#
_entry.id   AF-A0A101XDU6-F1
#
_cell.length_a   1.000
_cell.length_b   1.000
_cell.length_c   1.000
_cell.angle_alpha   90.00
_cell.angle_beta   90.00
_cell.angle_gamma   90.00
#
_symmetry.space_group_name_H-M   'P 1'
#
loop_
_entity.id
_entity.type
_entity.pdbx_description
1 polymer ?
#
loop_
_entity_poly.entity_id
_entity_poly.type
_entity_poly.pdbx_seq_one_letter_code
_entity_poly.pdbx_strand_id
1 'polypeptide(L)' 'MGEVMDSVIGALTQPKYYCDRCGVVTEHEVHTCGERTRLIYDPRVRLSNEAVNLLESLIAAVLAIVITLSFSRLLT' A
#
# COMPACT_ATOMS: atom_id res chain seq x y z
N MET A 1 7.57 -7.45 7.97
CA MET A 1 6.27 -6.98 8.50
C MET A 1 5.68 -5.89 7.63
N GLY A 2 6.48 -5.01 7.02
CA GLY A 2 6.01 -4.02 6.06
C GLY A 2 5.20 -4.57 4.89
N GLU A 3 5.69 -5.60 4.19
CA GLU A 3 4.98 -6.11 2.99
C GLU A 3 3.58 -6.70 3.24
N VAL A 4 3.32 -7.23 4.44
CA VAL A 4 1.98 -7.71 4.81
C VAL A 4 1.05 -6.54 5.10
N MET A 5 1.55 -5.50 5.77
CA MET A 5 0.79 -4.27 6.00
C MET A 5 0.52 -3.52 4.70
N ASP A 6 1.51 -3.41 3.81
CA ASP A 6 1.35 -2.80 2.48
C ASP A 6 0.29 -3.55 1.65
N SER A 7 0.33 -4.89 1.66
CA SER A 7 -0.69 -5.70 0.98
C SER A 7 -2.10 -5.52 1.54
N VAL A 8 -2.25 -5.41 2.87
CA VAL A 8 -3.55 -5.20 3.51
C VAL A 8 -4.08 -3.79 3.24
N ILE A 9 -3.24 -2.77 3.36
CA ILE A 9 -3.63 -1.38 3.11
C ILE A 9 -3.98 -1.23 1.62
N GLY A 10 -3.14 -1.72 0.71
CA GLY A 10 -3.40 -1.74 -0.72
C GLY A 10 -4.71 -2.45 -1.07
N ALA A 11 -4.99 -3.61 -0.47
CA ALA A 11 -6.26 -4.32 -0.67
C ALA A 11 -7.50 -3.50 -0.26
N LEU A 12 -7.38 -2.63 0.75
CA LEU A 12 -8.48 -1.81 1.27
C LEU A 12 -8.62 -0.46 0.54
N THR A 13 -7.51 0.11 0.05
CA THR A 13 -7.46 1.49 -0.46
C THR A 13 -7.22 1.60 -1.96
N GLN A 14 -6.95 0.50 -2.67
CA GLN A 14 -6.75 0.53 -4.12
C GLN A 14 -7.98 -0.01 -4.87
N PRO A 15 -8.33 0.59 -6.01
CA PRO A 15 -9.41 0.09 -6.85
C PRO A 15 -9.07 -1.30 -7.36
N LYS A 16 -10.09 -2.18 -7.40
CA LYS A 16 -9.95 -3.52 -7.98
C LYS A 16 -10.78 -3.59 -9.24
N TYR A 17 -10.19 -4.16 -10.27
CA TYR A 17 -10.79 -4.40 -11.56
C TYR A 17 -10.78 -5.89 -11.88
N TYR A 18 -11.66 -6.31 -12.78
CA TYR A 18 -11.74 -7.68 -13.25
C TYR A 18 -11.53 -7.73 -14.76
N CYS A 19 -10.66 -8.63 -15.22
CA CYS A 19 -10.44 -8.89 -16.63
C CYS A 19 -11.36 -10.02 -17.08
N ASP A 20 -12.37 -9.72 -17.90
CA ASP A 20 -13.31 -10.74 -18.39
C ASP A 20 -12.64 -11.74 -19.37
N ARG A 21 -11.54 -11.34 -20.03
CA ARG A 21 -10.77 -12.22 -20.93
C ARG A 21 -9.92 -13.24 -20.19
N CYS A 22 -9.20 -12.83 -19.15
CA CYS A 22 -8.28 -13.70 -18.41
C CYS A 22 -8.90 -14.32 -17.15
N GLY A 23 -10.04 -13.81 -16.69
CA GLY A 23 -10.73 -14.31 -15.50
C GLY A 23 -10.02 -13.97 -14.19
N VAL A 24 -9.24 -12.88 -14.16
CA VAL A 24 -8.42 -12.50 -13.00
C VAL A 24 -8.74 -11.09 -12.51
N VAL A 25 -8.50 -10.86 -11.22
CA VAL A 25 -8.56 -9.54 -10.60
C VAL A 25 -7.23 -8.81 -10.79
N THR A 26 -7.29 -7.52 -11.07
CA THR A 26 -6.13 -6.66 -11.26
C THR A 26 -6.42 -5.24 -10.75
N GLU A 27 -5.38 -4.43 -10.58
CA GLU A 27 -5.49 -3.03 -10.14
C GLU A 27 -5.43 -2.05 -11.31
N HIS A 28 -5.29 -2.57 -12.53
CA HIS A 28 -5.14 -1.78 -13.75
C HIS A 28 -6.42 -1.76 -14.58
N GLU A 29 -6.72 -0.60 -15.18
CA GLU A 29 -7.85 -0.40 -16.10
C GLU A 29 -7.68 -1.16 -17.43
N VAL A 30 -6.45 -1.50 -17.77
CA VAL A 30 -6.11 -2.35 -18.91
C VAL A 30 -5.23 -3.48 -18.40
N HIS A 31 -5.69 -4.72 -18.58
CA HIS A 31 -4.91 -5.88 -18.18
C HIS A 31 -3.73 -6.07 -19.14
N THR A 32 -2.69 -6.79 -18.72
CA THR A 32 -1.50 -7.06 -19.55
C THR A 32 -1.82 -7.83 -20.84
N CYS A 33 -2.98 -8.48 -20.91
CA CYS A 33 -3.51 -9.09 -22.14
C CYS A 33 -4.10 -8.08 -23.14
N GLY A 34 -4.16 -6.79 -22.80
CA GLY A 34 -4.72 -5.71 -23.63
C GLY A 34 -6.23 -5.47 -23.50
N GLU A 35 -6.94 -6.25 -22.68
CA GLU A 35 -8.38 -6.10 -22.47
C GLU A 35 -8.67 -4.98 -21.46
N ARG A 36 -9.68 -4.15 -21.73
CA ARG A 36 -10.19 -3.21 -20.73
C ARG A 36 -10.86 -3.96 -19.60
N THR A 37 -10.52 -3.61 -18.38
CA THR A 37 -11.03 -4.28 -17.19
C THR A 37 -12.26 -3.55 -16.64
N ARG A 38 -13.15 -4.29 -16.00
CA ARG A 38 -14.34 -3.72 -15.34
C ARG A 38 -14.03 -3.41 -13.88
N LEU A 39 -14.36 -2.22 -13.42
CA LEU A 39 -14.24 -1.85 -12.02
C LEU A 39 -15.20 -2.71 -11.18
N ILE A 40 -14.67 -3.38 -10.15
CA ILE A 40 -15.44 -4.22 -9.23
C ILE A 40 -15.44 -3.70 -7.80
N TYR A 41 -14.47 -2.86 -7.44
CA TYR A 41 -14.40 -2.20 -6.15
C TYR A 41 -13.71 -0.84 -6.29
N ASP A 42 -14.36 0.20 -5.76
CA ASP A 42 -13.79 1.55 -5.68
C ASP A 42 -13.77 2.01 -4.21
N PRO A 43 -12.59 2.08 -3.59
CA PRO A 43 -12.47 2.55 -2.22
C PRO A 43 -12.68 4.07 -2.12
N ARG A 44 -13.31 4.51 -1.03
CA ARG A 44 -13.52 5.94 -0.75
C ARG A 44 -12.22 6.72 -0.54
N VAL A 45 -11.17 6.02 -0.10
CA VAL A 45 -9.84 6.57 0.14
C VAL A 45 -8.89 5.86 -0.80
N ARG A 46 -8.29 6.61 -1.72
CA ARG A 46 -7.30 6.09 -2.67
C ARG A 46 -5.90 6.43 -2.17
N LEU A 47 -5.18 5.41 -1.73
CA LEU A 47 -3.75 5.52 -1.44
C LEU A 47 -2.99 4.72 -2.49
N SER A 48 -2.02 5.36 -3.13
CA SER A 48 -1.09 4.67 -4.01
C SER A 48 -0.09 3.86 -3.19
N ASN A 49 0.49 2.82 -3.78
CA ASN A 49 1.48 1.97 -3.09
C ASN A 49 2.68 2.81 -2.61
N GLU A 50 3.08 3.81 -3.41
CA GLU A 50 4.16 4.74 -3.06
C GLU A 50 3.81 5.59 -1.82
N ALA A 51 2.55 5.99 -1.68
CA ALA A 51 2.09 6.75 -0.51
C ALA A 51 2.09 5.90 0.76
N VAL A 52 1.69 4.64 0.66
CA VAL A 52 1.72 3.68 1.78
C VAL A 52 3.16 3.42 2.22
N ASN A 53 4.05 3.13 1.27
CA ASN A 53 5.48 2.92 1.53
C ASN A 53 6.16 4.15 2.14
N LEU A 54 5.81 5.35 1.70
CA LEU A 54 6.34 6.59 2.26
C LEU A 54 5.90 6.78 3.72
N LEU A 55 4.62 6.51 4.02
CA LEU A 55 4.09 6.60 5.38
C LEU A 55 4.75 5.56 6.30
N GLU A 56 4.93 4.33 5.83
CA GLU A 56 5.62 3.30 6.61
C GLU A 56 7.07 3.70 6.92
N SER A 57 7.79 4.17 5.90
CA SER A 57 9.17 4.64 6.04
C SER A 57 9.29 5.81 7.02
N LEU A 58 8.33 6.75 6.98
CA LEU A 58 8.29 7.89 7.89
C LEU A 58 8.03 7.45 9.34
N ILE A 59 7.08 6.55 9.56
CA ILE A 59 6.78 6.01 10.90
C ILE A 59 8.00 5.30 11.47
N ALA A 60 8.67 4.47 10.66
CA ALA A 60 9.89 3.78 11.06
C ALA A 60 11.02 4.77 11.44
N ALA A 61 11.21 5.83 10.65
CA ALA A 61 12.20 6.86 10.92
C ALA A 61 11.91 7.62 12.22
N VAL A 62 10.65 8.01 12.45
CA VAL A 62 10.24 8.69 13.68
C VAL A 62 10.45 7.79 14.90
N LEU A 63 10.05 6.53 14.83
CA LEU A 63 10.27 5.56 15.92
C LEU A 63 11.76 5.38 16.22
N ALA A 64 12.61 5.28 15.19
CA ALA A 64 14.05 5.18 15.35
C ALA A 64 14.63 6.41 16.07
N ILE A 65 14.20 7.62 15.70
CA ILE A 65 14.60 8.86 16.37
C ILE A 65 14.17 8.85 17.84
N VAL A 66 12.90 8.52 18.11
CA VAL A 66 12.37 8.49 19.48
C VAL A 66 13.14 7.50 20.34
N ILE A 67 13.35 6.27 19.86
CA ILE A 67 14.12 5.23 20.57
C ILE A 67 15.54 5.72 20.84
N THR A 68 16.20 6.28 19.83
CA THR A 68 17.59 6.77 19.95
C THR A 68 17.69 7.91 20.98
N LEU A 69 16.78 8.88 20.92
CA LEU A 69 16.75 9.99 21.88
C LEU A 69 16.44 9.51 23.29
N SER A 70 15.49 8.58 23.46
CA SER A 70 15.17 7.98 24.76
C SER A 70 16.36 7.22 25.35
N PHE A 71 17.08 6.44 24.54
CA PHE A 71 18.29 5.74 24.98
C PHE A 71 19.44 6.70 25.31
N SER A 72 19.65 7.74 24.49
CA SER A 72 20.69 8.74 24.75
C SER A 72 20.48 9.49 26.07
N ARG A 73 19.22 9.73 26.46
CA ARG A 73 18.87 10.35 27.75
C ARG A 73 19.02 9.42 28.95
N LEU A 74 19.08 8.11 28.74
CA LEU A 74 19.25 7.12 29.80
C LEU A 74 20.73 6.83 30.13
N LEU A 75 21.64 7.21 29.21
CA LEU A 75 23.09 6.99 29.32
C LEU A 75 23.88 8.25 29.74
N THR A 76 23.21 9.38 29.90
CA THR A 76 23.72 10.63 30.52
C THR A 76 23.10 10.83 31.89
#